data_AF-K9ZC78-F1
#
_entry.id   AF-K9ZC78-F1
#
_cell.length_a   1.000
_cell.length_b   1.000
_cell.length_c   1.000
_cell.angle_alpha   90.00
_cell.angle_beta   90.00
_cell.angle_gamma   90.00
#
_symmetry.space_group_name_H-M   'P 1'
#
loop_
_entity.id
_entity.type
_entity.pdbx_description
1 polymer ?
#
loop_
_entity_poly.entity_id
_entity_poly.type
_entity_poly.pdbx_seq_one_letter_code
_entity_poly.pdbx_strand_id
1 'polypeptide(L)'
;MKNILILSANPKNTANLRLDEEVREIKNTLQLSPHRDEFQIITESAVRVDDLTRFLSHHQPTIVHFSGHGSGTDGLALEDNSGQMQLVSTQALAKLFDLFQEQVECVLLNACYSEEQATAIHQHIDCVVGMNQAIGDKAAIKFSIGFYTGLGAGRNYEDCFQIGCTNIDLQGIPEYATPEIKIRRRHYQTEKPANPVKSDKNNGVNNDNKSGQNRSVSIGGSVTGGAVITGDSNTANINFQQVSLPAPASVNIEAELNALREILAKLETSDRRKIDNAFEEAQEELNKPQPDKDEMGNALNRALKYAKKAGEFASVIAKLQPHLTKITAWLGADWHDLLSLVNLTI
;
A
#
# COMPACT_ATOMS: atom_id res chain seq x y z
N MET A 1 15.03 7.00 -23.80
CA MET A 1 13.75 6.38 -24.15
C MET A 1 13.58 5.18 -23.24
N LYS A 2 12.46 5.09 -22.51
CA LYS A 2 12.16 3.99 -21.58
C LYS A 2 11.30 2.93 -22.28
N ASN A 3 11.67 1.67 -22.11
CA ASN A 3 10.91 0.55 -22.65
C ASN A 3 9.87 0.09 -21.62
N ILE A 4 8.61 0.06 -22.03
CA ILE A 4 7.49 -0.47 -21.25
C ILE A 4 7.10 -1.82 -21.85
N LEU A 5 7.41 -2.91 -21.14
CA LEU A 5 7.03 -4.26 -21.54
C LEU A 5 5.72 -4.64 -20.83
N ILE A 6 4.65 -4.79 -21.60
CA ILE A 6 3.36 -5.27 -21.13
C ILE A 6 3.24 -6.76 -21.47
N LEU A 7 3.14 -7.58 -20.44
CA LEU A 7 3.00 -9.03 -20.49
C LEU A 7 1.55 -9.37 -20.14
N SER A 8 0.86 -10.09 -21.01
CA SER A 8 -0.49 -10.59 -20.74
C SER A 8 -0.59 -12.11 -20.85
N ALA A 9 -1.22 -12.75 -19.85
CA ALA A 9 -1.46 -14.19 -19.83
C ALA A 9 -2.91 -14.49 -19.42
N ASN A 10 -3.60 -15.27 -20.25
CA ASN A 10 -5.00 -15.66 -20.03
C ASN A 10 -5.17 -17.15 -20.37
N PRO A 11 -4.69 -18.06 -19.50
CA PRO A 11 -4.65 -19.47 -19.80
C PRO A 11 -6.05 -20.05 -20.08
N LYS A 12 -6.14 -21.05 -20.96
CA LYS A 12 -7.42 -21.55 -21.50
C LYS A 12 -8.37 -22.11 -20.44
N ASN A 13 -7.86 -22.55 -19.30
CA ASN A 13 -8.61 -23.13 -18.20
C ASN A 13 -8.98 -22.14 -17.09
N THR A 14 -8.89 -20.83 -17.34
CA THR A 14 -9.26 -19.77 -16.39
C THR A 14 -10.44 -18.95 -16.90
N ALA A 15 -10.96 -18.07 -16.03
CA ALA A 15 -11.94 -17.08 -16.45
C ALA A 15 -11.31 -16.11 -17.47
N ASN A 16 -12.03 -15.82 -18.54
CA ASN A 16 -11.51 -14.96 -19.60
C ASN A 16 -11.52 -13.48 -19.16
N LEU A 17 -10.33 -12.89 -19.04
CA LEU A 17 -10.13 -11.46 -18.75
C LEU A 17 -10.01 -10.62 -20.03
N ARG A 18 -10.47 -9.37 -19.99
CA ARG A 18 -10.35 -8.44 -21.14
C ARG A 18 -8.97 -7.76 -21.22
N LEU A 19 -7.88 -8.54 -21.20
CA LEU A 19 -6.50 -8.04 -21.15
C LEU A 19 -6.16 -7.13 -22.36
N ASP A 20 -6.70 -7.45 -23.54
CA ASP A 20 -6.50 -6.64 -24.75
C ASP A 20 -7.11 -5.23 -24.63
N GLU A 21 -8.20 -5.10 -23.86
CA GLU A 21 -8.79 -3.79 -23.58
C GLU A 21 -7.85 -2.97 -22.71
N GLU A 22 -7.29 -3.55 -21.66
CA GLU A 22 -6.30 -2.87 -20.84
C GLU A 22 -5.10 -2.39 -21.67
N VAL A 23 -4.52 -3.27 -22.48
CA VAL A 23 -3.40 -2.94 -23.37
C VAL A 23 -3.76 -1.78 -24.31
N ARG A 24 -4.96 -1.82 -24.90
CA ARG A 24 -5.44 -0.76 -25.80
C ARG A 24 -5.57 0.57 -25.06
N GLU A 25 -6.15 0.58 -23.86
CA GLU A 25 -6.32 1.81 -23.09
C GLU A 25 -4.98 2.39 -22.63
N ILE A 26 -4.01 1.54 -22.25
CA ILE A 26 -2.64 1.98 -21.92
C ILE A 26 -1.98 2.64 -23.13
N LYS A 27 -2.04 2.00 -24.30
CA LYS A 27 -1.48 2.54 -25.56
C LYS A 27 -2.11 3.89 -25.90
N ASN A 28 -3.43 3.99 -25.86
CA ASN A 28 -4.15 5.23 -26.15
C ASN A 28 -3.76 6.34 -25.18
N THR A 29 -3.69 6.03 -23.88
CA THR A 29 -3.31 6.99 -22.83
C THR A 29 -1.93 7.58 -23.08
N LEU A 30 -0.94 6.73 -23.35
CA LEU A 30 0.43 7.18 -23.61
C LEU A 30 0.55 7.92 -24.95
N GLN A 31 -0.15 7.49 -26.00
CA GLN A 31 -0.11 8.19 -27.29
C GLN A 31 -0.65 9.62 -27.22
N LEU A 32 -1.60 9.88 -26.33
CA LEU A 32 -2.19 11.21 -26.13
C LEU A 32 -1.39 12.08 -25.13
N SER A 33 -0.31 11.54 -24.55
CA SER A 33 0.42 12.20 -23.48
C SER A 33 1.48 13.19 -24.01
N PRO A 34 1.83 14.24 -23.24
CA PRO A 34 2.82 15.24 -23.65
C PRO A 34 4.22 14.63 -23.83
N HIS A 35 4.58 13.64 -23.02
CA HIS A 35 5.89 12.97 -23.04
C HIS A 35 5.88 11.63 -23.79
N ARG A 36 4.93 11.40 -24.71
CA ARG A 36 4.77 10.12 -25.43
C ARG A 36 6.04 9.64 -26.13
N ASP A 37 6.87 10.56 -26.63
CA ASP A 37 8.09 10.27 -27.38
C ASP A 37 9.24 9.76 -26.47
N GLU A 38 9.06 9.77 -25.15
CA GLU A 38 10.01 9.22 -24.18
C GLU A 38 9.84 7.71 -23.96
N PHE A 39 8.74 7.12 -24.44
CA PHE A 39 8.35 5.75 -24.15
C PHE A 39 8.24 4.88 -25.42
N GLN A 40 8.71 3.65 -25.34
CA GLN A 40 8.42 2.60 -26.31
C GLN A 40 7.59 1.51 -25.64
N ILE A 41 6.39 1.25 -26.17
CA ILE A 41 5.50 0.20 -25.66
C ILE A 41 5.73 -1.08 -26.43
N ILE A 42 6.04 -2.16 -25.72
CA ILE A 42 6.21 -3.51 -26.23
C ILE A 42 5.14 -4.37 -25.57
N THR A 43 4.43 -5.18 -26.36
CA THR A 43 3.32 -6.00 -25.86
C THR A 43 3.53 -7.45 -26.27
N GLU A 44 3.56 -8.33 -25.29
CA GLU A 44 3.63 -9.79 -25.49
C GLU A 44 2.41 -10.42 -24.83
N SER A 45 1.69 -11.24 -25.58
CA SER A 45 0.44 -11.88 -25.14
C SER A 45 0.58 -13.40 -25.16
N ALA A 46 -0.32 -14.10 -24.46
CA ALA A 46 -0.21 -15.54 -24.24
C ALA A 46 1.16 -15.92 -23.66
N VAL A 47 1.63 -15.13 -22.69
CA VAL A 47 2.97 -15.25 -22.13
C VAL A 47 3.11 -16.57 -21.38
N ARG A 48 4.09 -17.38 -21.80
CA ARG A 48 4.46 -18.61 -21.11
C ARG A 48 5.58 -18.39 -20.11
N VAL A 49 5.72 -19.32 -19.18
CA VAL A 49 6.80 -19.28 -18.18
C VAL A 49 8.19 -19.18 -18.83
N ASP A 50 8.43 -19.96 -19.89
CA ASP A 50 9.71 -19.96 -20.62
C ASP A 50 10.00 -18.64 -21.35
N ASP A 51 8.97 -17.82 -21.57
CA ASP A 51 9.12 -16.57 -22.30
C ASP A 51 9.61 -15.42 -21.41
N LEU A 52 9.42 -15.50 -20.08
CA LEU A 52 9.74 -14.42 -19.13
C LEU A 52 11.21 -13.95 -19.22
N THR A 53 12.16 -14.87 -19.01
CA THR A 53 13.59 -14.52 -19.05
C THR A 53 13.99 -14.04 -20.44
N ARG A 54 13.45 -14.67 -21.50
CA ARG A 54 13.74 -14.28 -22.88
C ARG A 54 13.28 -12.85 -23.18
N PHE A 55 12.05 -12.51 -22.80
CA PHE A 55 11.48 -11.19 -23.04
C PHE A 55 12.18 -10.10 -22.22
N LEU A 56 12.48 -10.36 -20.94
CA LEU A 56 13.24 -9.41 -20.12
C LEU A 56 14.64 -9.16 -20.68
N SER A 57 15.37 -10.22 -21.06
CA SER A 57 16.71 -10.08 -21.65
C SER A 57 16.71 -9.42 -23.03
N HIS A 58 15.71 -9.72 -23.87
CA HIS A 58 15.66 -9.21 -25.25
C HIS A 58 15.19 -7.76 -25.31
N HIS A 59 14.07 -7.44 -24.64
CA HIS A 59 13.42 -6.14 -24.72
C HIS A 59 14.02 -5.11 -23.78
N GLN A 60 14.80 -5.56 -22.79
CA GLN A 60 15.53 -4.70 -21.87
C GLN A 60 14.62 -3.62 -21.22
N PRO A 61 13.48 -4.01 -20.61
CA PRO A 61 12.48 -3.07 -20.17
C PRO A 61 12.90 -2.27 -18.95
N THR A 62 12.55 -0.99 -18.94
CA THR A 62 12.65 -0.13 -17.75
C THR A 62 11.43 -0.33 -16.85
N ILE A 63 10.26 -0.60 -17.45
CA ILE A 63 8.99 -0.80 -16.77
C ILE A 63 8.39 -2.12 -17.25
N VAL A 64 8.01 -2.97 -16.31
CA VAL A 64 7.30 -4.23 -16.60
C VAL A 64 5.89 -4.14 -16.05
N HIS A 65 4.91 -4.40 -16.91
CA HIS A 65 3.51 -4.50 -16.54
C HIS A 65 3.05 -5.93 -16.80
N PHE A 66 2.54 -6.60 -15.78
CA PHE A 66 1.89 -7.89 -15.93
C PHE A 66 0.38 -7.72 -15.73
N SER A 67 -0.41 -8.23 -16.68
CA SER A 67 -1.87 -8.26 -16.60
C SER A 67 -2.34 -9.71 -16.77
N GLY A 68 -3.09 -10.21 -15.79
CA GLY A 68 -3.54 -11.60 -15.79
C GLY A 68 -4.06 -12.06 -14.45
N HIS A 69 -4.07 -13.38 -14.26
CA HIS A 69 -4.58 -14.01 -13.04
C HIS A 69 -3.49 -14.09 -11.96
N GLY A 70 -3.92 -13.95 -10.70
CA GLY A 70 -3.10 -14.14 -9.51
C GLY A 70 -3.80 -15.03 -8.49
N SER A 71 -3.02 -15.79 -7.73
CA SER A 71 -3.51 -16.77 -6.75
C SER A 71 -2.85 -16.59 -5.38
N GLY A 72 -2.65 -15.33 -4.97
CA GLY A 72 -2.06 -14.98 -3.67
C GLY A 72 -0.70 -15.64 -3.47
N THR A 73 -0.54 -16.41 -2.39
CA THR A 73 0.73 -17.08 -2.06
C THR A 73 1.18 -18.10 -3.11
N ASP A 74 0.29 -18.61 -3.96
CA ASP A 74 0.63 -19.60 -4.98
C ASP A 74 1.33 -18.99 -6.21
N GLY A 75 1.15 -17.68 -6.45
CA GLY A 75 1.85 -16.96 -7.52
C GLY A 75 0.98 -16.35 -8.61
N LEU A 76 1.63 -15.99 -9.72
CA LEU A 76 0.99 -15.47 -10.93
C LEU A 76 0.75 -16.60 -11.94
N ALA A 77 -0.38 -16.57 -12.61
CA ALA A 77 -0.75 -17.58 -13.60
C ALA A 77 -0.29 -17.16 -15.01
N LEU A 78 0.58 -17.99 -15.58
CA LEU A 78 1.08 -17.88 -16.95
C LEU A 78 0.65 -19.11 -17.76
N GLU A 79 0.98 -19.14 -19.04
CA GLU A 79 0.75 -20.31 -19.88
C GLU A 79 1.89 -21.33 -19.81
N ASP A 80 1.54 -22.60 -19.91
CA ASP A 80 2.46 -23.65 -20.32
C ASP A 80 2.48 -23.80 -21.86
N ASN A 81 3.23 -24.78 -22.37
CA ASN A 81 3.33 -25.04 -23.80
C ASN A 81 2.02 -25.54 -24.46
N SER A 82 1.00 -25.87 -23.67
CA SER A 82 -0.34 -26.25 -24.13
C SER A 82 -1.37 -25.10 -24.01
N GLY A 83 -0.95 -23.96 -23.44
CA GLY A 83 -1.81 -22.82 -23.12
C GLY A 83 -2.67 -23.03 -21.89
N GLN A 84 -2.31 -23.98 -21.02
CA GLN A 84 -2.95 -24.19 -19.72
C GLN A 84 -2.25 -23.38 -18.64
N MET A 85 -2.94 -23.15 -17.54
CA MET A 85 -2.41 -22.41 -16.40
C MET A 85 -1.19 -23.13 -15.81
N GLN A 86 -0.09 -22.38 -15.70
CA GLN A 86 1.06 -22.72 -14.89
C GLN A 86 1.33 -21.56 -13.93
N LEU A 87 1.35 -21.87 -12.63
CA LEU A 87 1.66 -20.89 -11.60
C LEU A 87 3.17 -20.67 -11.49
N VAL A 88 3.58 -19.40 -11.45
CA VAL A 88 4.95 -18.98 -11.16
C VAL A 88 4.99 -18.41 -9.75
N SER A 89 5.70 -19.09 -8.87
CA SER A 89 5.74 -18.76 -7.44
C SER A 89 6.38 -17.41 -7.16
N THR A 90 6.01 -16.83 -6.01
CA THR A 90 6.61 -15.60 -5.46
C THR A 90 8.14 -15.64 -5.44
N GLN A 91 8.71 -16.76 -5.00
CA GLN A 91 10.16 -16.92 -4.93
C GLN A 91 10.81 -16.94 -6.32
N ALA A 92 10.17 -17.56 -7.31
CA ALA A 92 10.68 -17.58 -8.68
C ALA A 92 10.65 -16.19 -9.31
N LEU A 93 9.57 -15.42 -9.09
CA LEU A 93 9.46 -14.04 -9.57
C LEU A 93 10.50 -13.12 -8.91
N ALA A 94 10.71 -13.22 -7.60
CA ALA A 94 11.74 -12.44 -6.91
C ALA A 94 13.15 -12.73 -7.47
N LYS A 95 13.50 -14.02 -7.65
CA LYS A 95 14.77 -14.43 -8.27
C LYS A 95 14.90 -13.94 -9.70
N LEU A 96 13.81 -13.95 -10.47
CA LEU A 96 13.82 -13.42 -11.83
C LEU A 96 14.18 -11.94 -11.83
N PHE A 97 13.49 -11.12 -11.04
CA PHE A 97 13.71 -9.67 -11.01
C PHE A 97 15.03 -9.27 -10.34
N ASP A 98 15.60 -10.08 -9.46
CA ASP A 98 16.97 -9.90 -8.94
C ASP A 98 18.00 -9.86 -10.09
N LEU A 99 17.83 -10.69 -11.12
CA LEU A 99 18.71 -10.71 -12.30
C LEU A 99 18.63 -9.43 -13.15
N PHE A 100 17.55 -8.63 -13.00
CA PHE A 100 17.29 -7.45 -13.82
C PHE A 100 17.21 -6.15 -13.00
N GLN A 101 17.74 -6.14 -11.76
CA GLN A 101 17.63 -5.03 -10.82
C GLN A 101 18.32 -3.72 -11.24
N GLU A 102 19.29 -3.78 -12.16
CA GLU A 102 19.96 -2.60 -12.74
C GLU A 102 19.17 -1.99 -13.90
N GLN A 103 18.22 -2.73 -14.44
CA GLN A 103 17.49 -2.40 -15.66
C GLN A 103 16.03 -2.02 -15.39
N VAL A 104 15.34 -2.82 -14.58
CA VAL A 104 13.93 -2.62 -14.27
C VAL A 104 13.83 -1.64 -13.10
N GLU A 105 13.17 -0.51 -13.34
CA GLU A 105 12.90 0.49 -12.30
C GLU A 105 11.54 0.26 -11.63
N CYS A 106 10.55 -0.21 -12.41
CA CYS A 106 9.17 -0.35 -11.96
C CYS A 106 8.53 -1.65 -12.46
N VAL A 107 7.86 -2.35 -11.55
CA VAL A 107 7.02 -3.51 -11.86
C VAL A 107 5.59 -3.23 -11.42
N LEU A 108 4.61 -3.43 -12.30
CA LEU A 108 3.19 -3.30 -12.01
C LEU A 108 2.52 -4.66 -12.23
N LEU A 109 2.03 -5.27 -11.15
CA LEU A 109 1.34 -6.56 -11.16
C LEU A 109 -0.17 -6.37 -11.07
N ASN A 110 -0.84 -6.23 -12.21
CA ASN A 110 -2.29 -6.14 -12.29
C ASN A 110 -2.92 -7.54 -12.28
N ALA A 111 -2.88 -8.17 -11.11
CA ALA A 111 -3.39 -9.51 -10.86
C ALA A 111 -3.90 -9.60 -9.42
N CYS A 112 -4.96 -10.38 -9.17
CA CYS A 112 -5.55 -10.52 -7.84
C CYS A 112 -4.53 -11.02 -6.82
N TYR A 113 -4.54 -10.42 -5.62
CA TYR A 113 -3.65 -10.80 -4.50
C TYR A 113 -2.14 -10.77 -4.85
N SER A 114 -1.74 -9.91 -5.79
CA SER A 114 -0.34 -9.81 -6.23
C SER A 114 0.59 -9.05 -5.28
N GLU A 115 0.08 -8.54 -4.15
CA GLU A 115 0.90 -7.83 -3.14
C GLU A 115 2.01 -8.72 -2.56
N GLU A 116 1.77 -10.03 -2.41
CA GLU A 116 2.76 -11.01 -1.97
C GLU A 116 3.97 -11.03 -2.91
N GLN A 117 3.71 -11.07 -4.22
CA GLN A 117 4.77 -11.00 -5.24
C GLN A 117 5.41 -9.62 -5.27
N ALA A 118 4.61 -8.55 -5.10
CA ALA A 118 5.14 -7.19 -5.07
C ALA A 118 6.15 -7.00 -3.94
N THR A 119 5.84 -7.50 -2.74
CA THR A 119 6.73 -7.45 -1.56
C THR A 119 8.05 -8.19 -1.79
N ALA A 120 7.99 -9.37 -2.42
CA ALA A 120 9.19 -10.16 -2.70
C ALA A 120 10.05 -9.53 -3.81
N ILE A 121 9.44 -9.04 -4.89
CA ILE A 121 10.15 -8.36 -5.99
C ILE A 121 10.77 -7.05 -5.50
N HIS A 122 10.10 -6.34 -4.58
CA HIS A 122 10.57 -5.06 -4.05
C HIS A 122 11.91 -5.13 -3.30
N GLN A 123 12.32 -6.32 -2.86
CA GLN A 123 13.67 -6.55 -2.33
C GLN A 123 14.76 -6.21 -3.36
N HIS A 124 14.43 -6.28 -4.65
CA HIS A 124 15.35 -6.09 -5.78
C HIS A 124 15.00 -4.86 -6.62
N ILE A 125 13.71 -4.62 -6.88
CA ILE A 125 13.22 -3.50 -7.68
C ILE A 125 12.76 -2.32 -6.82
N ASP A 126 13.07 -1.10 -7.24
CA ASP A 126 12.81 0.11 -6.44
C ASP A 126 11.34 0.47 -6.33
N CYS A 127 10.54 0.22 -7.36
CA CYS A 127 9.10 0.48 -7.34
C CYS A 127 8.34 -0.77 -7.79
N VAL A 128 7.46 -1.28 -6.93
CA VAL A 128 6.58 -2.40 -7.29
C VAL A 128 5.16 -2.11 -6.85
N VAL A 129 4.21 -2.29 -7.77
CA VAL A 129 2.77 -2.18 -7.50
C VAL A 129 2.16 -3.58 -7.57
N GLY A 130 1.34 -3.93 -6.59
CA GLY A 130 0.52 -5.14 -6.57
C GLY A 130 -0.88 -4.87 -6.04
N MET A 131 -1.70 -5.92 -5.96
CA MET A 131 -3.08 -5.85 -5.48
C MET A 131 -3.18 -6.62 -4.16
N ASN A 132 -3.65 -6.01 -3.08
CA ASN A 132 -3.78 -6.66 -1.76
C ASN A 132 -4.98 -7.61 -1.67
N GLN A 133 -5.90 -7.52 -2.61
CA GLN A 133 -7.09 -8.38 -2.71
C GLN A 133 -7.48 -8.63 -4.17
N ALA A 134 -8.62 -9.30 -4.38
CA ALA A 134 -9.20 -9.42 -5.71
C ALA A 134 -9.60 -8.04 -6.27
N ILE A 135 -9.35 -7.82 -7.56
CA ILE A 135 -9.70 -6.60 -8.28
C ILE A 135 -10.51 -6.97 -9.53
N GLY A 136 -11.59 -6.24 -9.80
CA GLY A 136 -12.39 -6.41 -11.01
C GLY A 136 -11.73 -5.77 -12.24
N ASP A 137 -11.97 -6.34 -13.42
CA ASP A 137 -11.43 -5.88 -14.72
C ASP A 137 -11.57 -4.37 -14.92
N LYS A 138 -12.74 -3.81 -14.58
CA LYS A 138 -13.00 -2.38 -14.75
C LYS A 138 -12.09 -1.53 -13.85
N ALA A 139 -11.89 -1.93 -12.60
CA ALA A 139 -11.01 -1.23 -11.66
C ALA A 139 -9.55 -1.33 -12.13
N ALA A 140 -9.11 -2.53 -12.50
CA ALA A 140 -7.78 -2.81 -13.04
C ALA A 140 -7.45 -1.92 -14.26
N ILE A 141 -8.35 -1.85 -15.24
CA ILE A 141 -8.16 -1.01 -16.43
C ILE A 141 -8.10 0.48 -16.05
N LYS A 142 -8.95 0.95 -15.13
CA LYS A 142 -8.97 2.36 -14.71
C LYS A 142 -7.74 2.76 -13.92
N PHE A 143 -7.23 1.86 -13.09
CA PHE A 143 -5.94 2.02 -12.43
C PHE A 143 -4.84 2.23 -13.46
N SER A 144 -4.72 1.32 -14.44
CA SER A 144 -3.69 1.39 -15.47
C SER A 144 -3.78 2.68 -16.29
N ILE A 145 -4.98 3.10 -16.70
CA ILE A 145 -5.18 4.39 -17.37
C ILE A 145 -4.63 5.54 -16.51
N GLY A 146 -4.95 5.57 -15.22
CA GLY A 146 -4.49 6.65 -14.34
C GLY A 146 -2.97 6.62 -14.14
N PHE A 147 -2.41 5.43 -13.90
CA PHE A 147 -0.97 5.23 -13.74
C PHE A 147 -0.19 5.74 -14.97
N TYR A 148 -0.58 5.31 -16.16
CA TYR A 148 0.09 5.72 -17.39
C TYR A 148 -0.24 7.16 -17.82
N THR A 149 -1.36 7.73 -17.38
CA THR A 149 -1.61 9.18 -17.51
C THR A 149 -0.57 9.98 -16.72
N GLY A 150 -0.31 9.59 -15.47
CA GLY A 150 0.73 10.20 -14.64
C GLY A 150 2.11 10.06 -15.29
N LEU A 151 2.44 8.85 -15.74
CA LEU A 151 3.74 8.56 -16.36
C LEU A 151 3.94 9.38 -17.63
N GLY A 152 2.94 9.41 -18.51
CA GLY A 152 2.95 10.18 -19.75
C GLY A 152 2.96 11.70 -19.53
N ALA A 153 2.64 12.16 -18.32
CA ALA A 153 2.74 13.55 -17.87
C ALA A 153 4.07 13.87 -17.14
N GLY A 154 5.04 12.95 -17.15
CA GLY A 154 6.35 13.17 -16.54
C GLY A 154 6.36 13.10 -15.01
N ARG A 155 5.35 12.46 -14.39
CA ARG A 155 5.27 12.31 -12.93
C ARG A 155 6.15 11.15 -12.45
N ASN A 156 6.55 11.19 -11.17
CA ASN A 156 7.25 10.08 -10.53
C ASN A 156 6.30 8.89 -10.27
N TYR A 157 6.82 7.70 -9.96
CA TYR A 157 5.99 6.50 -9.80
C TYR A 157 5.01 6.57 -8.61
N GLU A 158 5.37 7.23 -7.49
CA GLU A 158 4.45 7.49 -6.37
C GLU A 158 3.22 8.28 -6.84
N ASP A 159 3.43 9.37 -7.58
CA ASP A 159 2.37 10.18 -8.17
C ASP A 159 1.56 9.40 -9.21
N CYS A 160 2.21 8.59 -10.05
CA CYS A 160 1.52 7.74 -11.02
C CYS A 160 0.56 6.78 -10.33
N PHE A 161 1.02 6.13 -9.26
CA PHE A 161 0.20 5.26 -8.44
C PHE A 161 -1.01 6.00 -7.84
N GLN A 162 -0.80 7.18 -7.25
CA GLN A 162 -1.90 7.98 -6.67
C GLN A 162 -2.93 8.41 -7.72
N ILE A 163 -2.48 8.79 -8.93
CA ILE A 163 -3.37 9.10 -10.05
C ILE A 163 -4.16 7.84 -10.47
N GLY A 164 -3.51 6.67 -10.50
CA GLY A 164 -4.14 5.38 -10.73
C GLY A 164 -5.30 5.10 -9.76
N CYS A 165 -5.04 5.18 -8.45
CA CYS A 165 -6.06 4.95 -7.43
C CYS A 165 -7.18 6.00 -7.51
N THR A 166 -6.83 7.27 -7.71
CA THR A 166 -7.80 8.36 -7.89
C THR A 166 -8.69 8.11 -9.10
N ASN A 167 -8.16 7.57 -10.20
CA ASN A 167 -8.94 7.29 -11.40
C ASN A 167 -9.95 6.14 -11.20
N ILE A 168 -9.68 5.20 -10.30
CA ILE A 168 -10.69 4.22 -9.85
C ILE A 168 -11.80 4.92 -9.06
N ASP A 169 -11.41 5.76 -8.10
CA ASP A 169 -12.34 6.47 -7.21
C ASP A 169 -13.27 7.45 -7.97
N LEU A 170 -12.73 8.18 -8.94
CA LEU A 170 -13.49 9.08 -9.83
C LEU A 170 -14.56 8.35 -10.65
N GLN A 171 -14.43 7.03 -10.85
CA GLN A 171 -15.42 6.20 -11.53
C GLN A 171 -16.47 5.62 -10.57
N GLY A 172 -16.38 5.94 -9.27
CA GLY A 172 -17.26 5.43 -8.22
C GLY A 172 -17.08 3.94 -7.96
N ILE A 173 -15.89 3.38 -8.25
CA ILE A 173 -15.61 1.96 -8.07
C ILE A 173 -15.00 1.75 -6.67
N PRO A 174 -15.60 0.92 -5.80
CA PRO A 174 -15.17 0.75 -4.40
C PRO A 174 -13.91 -0.14 -4.24
N GLU A 175 -13.01 -0.11 -5.22
CA GLU A 175 -11.77 -0.92 -5.29
C GLU A 175 -10.53 -0.03 -5.38
N TYR A 176 -10.66 1.28 -5.14
CA TYR A 176 -9.58 2.26 -5.22
C TYR A 176 -8.43 2.03 -4.23
N ALA A 177 -8.70 1.29 -3.15
CA ALA A 177 -7.73 0.94 -2.11
C ALA A 177 -7.10 -0.46 -2.32
N THR A 178 -7.44 -1.15 -3.42
CA THR A 178 -6.89 -2.48 -3.74
C THR A 178 -5.45 -2.43 -4.25
N PRO A 179 -5.05 -1.47 -5.11
CA PRO A 179 -3.66 -1.33 -5.50
C PRO A 179 -2.81 -0.87 -4.30
N GLU A 180 -1.64 -1.47 -4.14
CA GLU A 180 -0.61 -1.08 -3.19
C GLU A 180 0.73 -0.88 -3.88
N ILE A 181 1.50 0.09 -3.42
CA ILE A 181 2.85 0.39 -3.92
C ILE A 181 3.88 0.14 -2.82
N LYS A 182 4.97 -0.54 -3.18
CA LYS A 182 6.19 -0.64 -2.39
C LYS A 182 7.28 0.18 -3.11
N ILE A 183 7.86 1.18 -2.44
CA ILE A 183 8.84 2.07 -3.05
C ILE A 183 10.07 2.32 -2.16
N ARG A 184 11.26 2.24 -2.77
CA ARG A 184 12.55 2.61 -2.19
C ARG A 184 12.96 3.97 -2.74
N ARG A 185 13.10 4.95 -1.86
CA ARG A 185 13.71 6.23 -2.21
C ARG A 185 15.23 6.05 -2.25
N ARG A 186 15.79 5.64 -3.38
CA ARG A 186 17.23 5.82 -3.59
C ARG A 186 17.48 7.32 -3.66
N HIS A 187 18.26 7.85 -2.71
CA HIS A 187 18.96 9.10 -2.92
C HIS A 187 19.88 8.89 -4.14
N TYR A 188 19.40 9.19 -5.34
CA TYR A 188 20.31 9.48 -6.44
C TYR A 188 21.14 10.67 -5.96
N GLN A 189 22.39 10.38 -5.54
CA GLN A 189 23.40 11.41 -5.46
C GLN A 189 23.49 11.98 -6.87
N THR A 190 22.82 13.09 -7.10
CA THR A 190 23.18 13.97 -8.21
C THR A 190 24.65 14.26 -8.01
N GLU A 191 25.49 13.67 -8.86
CA GLU A 191 26.89 14.06 -8.98
C GLU A 191 26.90 15.58 -9.07
N LYS A 192 27.46 16.24 -8.04
CA LYS A 192 27.76 17.66 -8.10
C LYS A 192 28.61 17.88 -9.35
N PRO A 193 28.22 18.74 -10.29
CA PRO A 193 29.13 19.15 -11.33
C PRO A 193 30.35 19.80 -10.66
N ALA A 194 31.50 19.16 -10.82
CA ALA A 194 32.79 19.72 -10.46
C ALA A 194 33.13 20.86 -11.43
N ASN A 195 33.02 22.10 -10.96
CA ASN A 195 34.04 23.17 -11.06
C ASN A 195 33.41 24.55 -10.89
N PRO A 196 33.93 25.41 -9.98
CA PRO A 196 33.65 26.84 -10.02
C PRO A 196 34.58 27.50 -11.05
N VAL A 197 34.02 27.89 -12.19
CA VAL A 197 34.68 28.87 -13.07
C VAL A 197 34.67 30.21 -12.35
N LYS A 198 35.86 30.76 -12.09
CA LYS A 198 36.03 32.14 -11.66
C LYS A 198 35.69 33.07 -12.83
N SER A 199 34.82 34.05 -12.59
CA SER A 199 34.80 35.28 -13.38
C SER A 199 34.40 36.46 -12.50
N ASP A 200 35.30 37.44 -12.47
CA ASP A 200 35.24 38.70 -11.76
C ASP A 200 34.22 39.70 -12.33
N LYS A 201 33.72 40.54 -11.41
CA LYS A 201 33.27 41.96 -11.54
C LYS A 201 31.85 42.32 -12.03
N ASN A 202 31.14 42.94 -11.07
CA ASN A 202 30.35 44.19 -11.12
C ASN A 202 29.44 44.48 -12.32
N ASN A 203 28.12 44.57 -12.09
CA ASN A 203 27.44 45.81 -11.70
C ASN A 203 25.94 45.54 -11.44
N GLY A 204 25.36 46.33 -10.53
CA GLY A 204 24.06 46.09 -9.93
C GLY A 204 22.84 46.24 -10.84
N VAL A 205 21.70 45.80 -10.31
CA VAL A 205 20.48 46.58 -10.06
C VAL A 205 19.54 45.69 -9.25
N ASN A 206 18.93 46.28 -8.21
CA ASN A 206 17.92 45.68 -7.35
C ASN A 206 16.78 45.06 -8.16
N ASN A 207 16.38 43.85 -7.80
CA ASN A 207 14.96 43.49 -7.83
C ASN A 207 14.64 42.48 -6.74
N ASP A 208 13.55 42.77 -6.06
CA ASP A 208 13.08 42.15 -4.84
C ASP A 208 12.97 40.64 -4.93
N ASN A 209 13.57 39.92 -3.98
CA ASN A 209 13.21 38.54 -3.72
C ASN A 209 13.15 38.29 -2.21
N LYS A 210 11.94 38.00 -1.74
CA LYS A 210 11.64 37.56 -0.38
C LYS A 210 12.41 36.26 -0.10
N SER A 211 13.50 36.42 0.64
CA SER A 211 14.26 35.32 1.23
C SER A 211 13.38 34.49 2.17
N GLY A 212 13.54 33.17 2.07
CA GLY A 212 12.68 32.15 2.65
C GLY A 212 12.59 32.22 4.16
N GLN A 213 11.36 32.25 4.66
CA GLN A 213 11.07 31.88 6.03
C GLN A 213 11.10 30.36 6.13
N ASN A 214 12.10 29.80 6.82
CA ASN A 214 12.02 28.44 7.34
C ASN A 214 10.80 28.36 8.25
N ARG A 215 9.76 27.66 7.81
CA ARG A 215 8.54 27.42 8.57
C ARG A 215 8.65 26.05 9.23
N SER A 216 9.31 26.02 10.39
CA SER A 216 9.28 24.83 11.24
C SER A 216 7.84 24.52 11.63
N VAL A 217 7.38 23.30 11.35
CA VAL A 217 6.08 22.80 11.79
C VAL A 217 6.29 22.01 13.07
N SER A 218 5.86 22.58 14.20
CA SER A 218 5.83 21.87 15.49
C SER A 218 4.44 21.32 15.72
N ILE A 219 4.29 20.00 15.72
CA ILE A 219 3.04 19.34 16.09
C ILE A 219 3.12 19.03 17.58
N GLY A 220 2.26 19.68 18.37
CA GLY A 220 2.07 19.31 19.78
C GLY A 220 1.08 18.15 19.89
N GLY A 221 1.52 17.02 20.45
CA GLY A 221 0.69 15.82 20.66
C GLY A 221 1.18 14.58 19.91
N SER A 222 0.38 13.52 19.93
CA SER A 222 0.67 12.25 19.24
C SER A 222 0.15 12.27 17.80
N VAL A 223 1.00 11.99 16.81
CA VAL A 223 0.59 11.77 15.41
C VAL A 223 0.46 10.27 15.18
N THR A 224 -0.69 9.82 14.71
CA THR A 224 -0.96 8.41 14.42
C THR A 224 -1.70 8.23 13.11
N GLY A 225 -1.20 7.32 12.28
CA GLY A 225 -1.75 7.03 10.95
C GLY A 225 -1.64 8.18 9.92
N GLY A 226 -0.91 9.26 10.24
CA GLY A 226 -0.72 10.40 9.33
C GLY A 226 0.70 10.44 8.75
N ALA A 227 0.82 10.77 7.46
CA ALA A 227 2.10 11.13 6.86
C ALA A 227 2.47 12.56 7.29
N VAL A 228 3.59 12.73 7.99
CA VAL A 228 4.15 14.05 8.27
C VAL A 228 4.93 14.49 7.03
N ILE A 229 4.31 15.35 6.21
CA ILE A 229 4.94 15.95 5.04
C ILE A 229 5.55 17.28 5.47
N THR A 230 6.88 17.37 5.49
CA THR A 230 7.60 18.62 5.72
C THR A 230 8.19 19.12 4.40
N GLY A 231 8.27 20.44 4.22
CA GLY A 231 8.95 21.02 3.06
C GLY A 231 10.47 20.93 3.16
N ASP A 232 11.16 21.42 2.13
CA ASP A 232 12.63 21.37 2.05
C ASP A 232 13.30 22.05 3.26
N SER A 233 14.36 21.42 3.79
CA SER A 233 15.18 21.89 4.93
C SER A 233 14.56 21.80 6.34
N ASN A 234 13.50 21.00 6.53
CA ASN A 234 12.95 20.74 7.87
C ASN A 234 13.55 19.48 8.52
N THR A 235 13.93 19.57 9.80
CA THR A 235 14.31 18.41 10.62
C THR A 235 13.09 17.87 11.37
N ALA A 236 12.63 16.67 11.03
CA ALA A 236 11.58 15.97 11.77
C ALA A 236 12.22 15.01 12.78
N ASN A 237 11.99 15.23 14.08
CA ASN A 237 12.39 14.30 15.14
C ASN A 237 11.15 13.49 15.54
N ILE A 238 11.18 12.18 15.28
CA ILE A 238 10.08 11.26 15.64
C ILE A 238 10.54 10.41 16.82
N ASN A 239 9.87 10.57 17.96
CA ASN A 239 10.08 9.71 19.12
C ASN A 239 8.97 8.66 19.16
N PHE A 240 9.34 7.39 18.97
CA PHE A 240 8.43 6.27 19.15
C PHE A 240 8.43 5.85 20.62
N GLN A 241 7.23 5.76 21.20
CA GLN A 241 7.06 5.16 22.52
C GLN A 241 6.55 3.74 22.31
N GLN A 242 7.47 2.78 22.29
CA GLN A 242 7.15 1.36 22.16
C GLN A 242 6.46 0.88 23.44
N VAL A 243 5.27 0.30 23.31
CA VAL A 243 4.53 -0.25 24.45
C VAL A 243 4.94 -1.71 24.64
N SER A 244 5.31 -2.08 25.86
CA SER A 244 5.56 -3.48 26.21
C SER A 244 4.28 -4.12 26.74
N LEU A 245 3.94 -5.31 26.23
CA LEU A 245 2.77 -6.05 26.66
C LEU A 245 3.04 -6.81 27.97
N PRO A 246 2.10 -6.81 28.94
CA PRO A 246 2.22 -7.62 30.14
C PRO A 246 2.08 -9.12 29.84
N ALA A 247 2.53 -9.98 30.76
CA ALA A 247 2.36 -11.42 30.60
C ALA A 247 0.85 -11.79 30.55
N PRO A 248 0.39 -12.63 29.59
CA PRO A 248 -1.04 -12.93 29.42
C PRO A 248 -1.72 -13.44 30.70
N ALA A 249 -1.02 -14.26 31.49
CA ALA A 249 -1.52 -14.81 32.75
C ALA A 249 -1.68 -13.78 33.89
N SER A 250 -1.10 -12.59 33.75
CA SER A 250 -1.19 -11.52 34.75
C SER A 250 -2.38 -10.58 34.55
N VAL A 251 -3.13 -10.77 33.46
CA VAL A 251 -4.25 -9.91 33.07
C VAL A 251 -5.54 -10.44 33.68
N ASN A 252 -6.22 -9.61 34.48
CA ASN A 252 -7.60 -9.86 34.89
C ASN A 252 -8.56 -9.39 33.77
N ILE A 253 -8.81 -10.26 32.80
CA ILE A 253 -9.57 -9.93 31.59
C ILE A 253 -10.98 -9.39 31.89
N GLU A 254 -11.66 -9.90 32.92
CA GLU A 254 -12.99 -9.45 33.32
C GLU A 254 -12.97 -7.98 33.81
N ALA A 255 -11.99 -7.64 34.66
CA ALA A 255 -11.83 -6.28 35.15
C ALA A 255 -11.48 -5.31 34.02
N GLU A 256 -10.62 -5.72 33.09
CA GLU A 256 -10.23 -4.88 31.95
C GLU A 256 -11.39 -4.67 30.96
N LEU A 257 -12.20 -5.71 30.70
CA LEU A 257 -13.38 -5.63 29.83
C LEU A 257 -14.43 -4.66 30.40
N ASN A 258 -14.71 -4.77 31.70
CA ASN A 258 -15.63 -3.89 32.41
C ASN A 258 -15.16 -2.43 32.39
N ALA A 259 -13.86 -2.19 32.64
CA ALA A 259 -13.29 -0.85 32.58
C ALA A 259 -13.37 -0.25 31.17
N LEU A 260 -13.14 -1.06 30.14
CA LEU A 260 -13.24 -0.62 28.75
C LEU A 260 -14.69 -0.26 28.38
N ARG A 261 -15.67 -1.06 28.81
CA ARG A 261 -17.10 -0.78 28.66
C ARG A 261 -17.49 0.54 29.34
N GLU A 262 -17.06 0.77 30.58
CA GLU A 262 -17.33 2.02 31.34
C GLU A 262 -16.77 3.27 30.66
N ILE A 263 -15.61 3.16 30.00
CA ILE A 263 -15.02 4.27 29.25
C ILE A 263 -15.84 4.57 28.01
N LEU A 264 -16.17 3.55 27.22
CA LEU A 264 -16.98 3.71 26.01
C LEU A 264 -18.44 4.08 26.33
N ALA A 265 -18.91 3.74 27.53
CA ALA A 265 -20.24 4.09 27.99
C ALA A 265 -20.48 5.61 28.10
N LYS A 266 -19.40 6.40 28.17
CA LYS A 266 -19.44 7.86 28.28
C LYS A 266 -19.42 8.57 26.93
N LEU A 267 -19.34 7.82 25.83
CA LEU A 267 -19.38 8.39 24.48
C LEU A 267 -20.82 8.61 24.02
N GLU A 268 -21.08 9.83 23.56
CA GLU A 268 -22.29 10.16 22.82
C GLU A 268 -22.18 9.63 21.38
N THR A 269 -23.00 8.63 21.04
CA THR A 269 -22.95 7.98 19.72
C THR A 269 -24.29 7.36 19.32
N SER A 270 -24.62 7.46 18.03
CA SER A 270 -25.79 6.83 17.44
C SER A 270 -25.66 5.30 17.31
N ASP A 271 -24.44 4.77 17.38
CA ASP A 271 -24.16 3.33 17.29
C ASP A 271 -24.14 2.63 18.67
N ARG A 272 -24.63 3.28 19.74
CA ARG A 272 -24.54 2.78 21.13
C ARG A 272 -25.02 1.34 21.30
N ARG A 273 -26.19 1.01 20.75
CA ARG A 273 -26.75 -0.35 20.79
C ARG A 273 -25.80 -1.39 20.17
N LYS A 274 -25.07 -1.05 19.10
CA LYS A 274 -24.13 -1.98 18.46
C LYS A 274 -22.89 -2.21 19.30
N ILE A 275 -22.43 -1.17 20.01
CA ILE A 275 -21.32 -1.26 20.96
C ILE A 275 -21.73 -2.15 22.12
N ASP A 276 -22.88 -1.90 22.74
CA ASP A 276 -23.35 -2.66 23.90
C ASP A 276 -23.57 -4.15 23.55
N ASN A 277 -24.21 -4.46 22.42
CA ASN A 277 -24.38 -5.84 21.94
C ASN A 277 -23.03 -6.56 21.75
N ALA A 278 -22.02 -5.87 21.21
CA ALA A 278 -20.71 -6.46 21.00
C ALA A 278 -19.96 -6.72 22.33
N PHE A 279 -20.17 -5.89 23.34
CA PHE A 279 -19.67 -6.18 24.70
C PHE A 279 -20.40 -7.33 25.37
N GLU A 280 -21.71 -7.45 25.15
CA GLU A 280 -22.49 -8.58 25.66
C GLU A 280 -21.99 -9.90 25.05
N GLU A 281 -21.75 -9.95 23.74
CA GLU A 281 -21.16 -11.13 23.09
C GLU A 281 -19.76 -11.45 23.66
N ALA A 282 -18.90 -10.44 23.85
CA ALA A 282 -17.58 -10.66 24.47
C ALA A 282 -17.68 -11.17 25.92
N GLN A 283 -18.64 -10.67 26.69
CA GLN A 283 -18.87 -11.10 28.07
C GLN A 283 -19.46 -12.51 28.15
N GLU A 284 -20.37 -12.85 27.23
CA GLU A 284 -20.90 -14.21 27.08
C GLU A 284 -19.79 -15.20 26.75
N GLU A 285 -18.88 -14.84 25.84
CA GLU A 285 -17.72 -15.64 25.50
C GLU A 285 -16.80 -15.84 26.70
N LEU A 286 -16.54 -14.79 27.48
CA LEU A 286 -15.71 -14.86 28.69
C LEU A 286 -16.27 -15.83 29.74
N ASN A 287 -17.60 -15.92 29.84
CA ASN A 287 -18.27 -16.75 30.85
C ASN A 287 -18.31 -18.24 30.49
N LYS A 288 -17.83 -18.63 29.30
CA LYS A 288 -17.75 -20.04 28.90
C LYS A 288 -16.62 -20.77 29.64
N PRO A 289 -16.74 -22.10 29.87
CA PRO A 289 -15.68 -22.89 30.51
C PRO A 289 -14.33 -22.84 29.79
N GLN A 290 -14.35 -22.62 28.48
CA GLN A 290 -13.18 -22.35 27.64
C GLN A 290 -13.53 -21.21 26.69
N PRO A 291 -13.15 -19.97 27.02
CA PRO A 291 -13.41 -18.81 26.17
C PRO A 291 -12.63 -18.92 24.86
N ASP A 292 -13.31 -18.70 23.73
CA ASP A 292 -12.66 -18.51 22.44
C ASP A 292 -12.12 -17.08 22.34
N LYS A 293 -10.80 -16.98 22.18
CA LYS A 293 -10.10 -15.68 22.12
C LYS A 293 -10.37 -14.95 20.81
N ASP A 294 -10.62 -15.66 19.72
CA ASP A 294 -10.87 -15.06 18.42
C ASP A 294 -12.29 -14.51 18.34
N GLU A 295 -13.28 -15.23 18.88
CA GLU A 295 -14.65 -14.70 19.00
C GLU A 295 -14.68 -13.45 19.89
N MET A 296 -13.98 -13.48 21.03
CA MET A 296 -13.85 -12.32 21.92
C MET A 296 -13.14 -11.15 21.24
N GLY A 297 -12.03 -11.41 20.53
CA GLY A 297 -11.30 -10.38 19.80
C GLY A 297 -12.14 -9.75 18.69
N ASN A 298 -12.91 -10.55 17.96
CA ASN A 298 -13.81 -10.09 16.90
C ASN A 298 -14.90 -9.17 17.45
N ALA A 299 -15.54 -9.58 18.56
CA ALA A 299 -16.55 -8.80 19.25
C ALA A 299 -15.98 -7.44 19.71
N LEU A 300 -14.80 -7.45 20.33
CA LEU A 300 -14.11 -6.24 20.77
C LEU A 300 -13.69 -5.32 19.61
N ASN A 301 -13.17 -5.87 18.52
CA ASN A 301 -12.83 -5.12 17.32
C ASN A 301 -14.06 -4.37 16.78
N ARG A 302 -15.19 -5.07 16.70
CA ARG A 302 -16.46 -4.51 16.24
C ARG A 302 -16.96 -3.40 17.17
N ALA A 303 -16.89 -3.60 18.49
CA ALA A 303 -17.25 -2.58 19.48
C ALA A 303 -16.41 -1.30 19.30
N LEU A 304 -15.08 -1.45 19.18
CA LEU A 304 -14.15 -0.33 19.02
C LEU A 304 -14.31 0.37 17.66
N LYS A 305 -14.57 -0.37 16.58
CA LYS A 305 -14.86 0.22 15.26
C LYS A 305 -16.12 1.08 15.27
N TYR A 306 -17.16 0.67 15.99
CA TYR A 306 -18.35 1.51 16.17
C TYR A 306 -18.09 2.69 17.10
N ALA A 307 -17.35 2.49 18.19
CA ALA A 307 -16.97 3.58 19.09
C ALA A 307 -16.12 4.65 18.39
N LYS A 308 -15.21 4.26 17.49
CA LYS A 308 -14.35 5.18 16.71
C LYS A 308 -15.13 6.15 15.83
N LYS A 309 -16.38 5.83 15.48
CA LYS A 309 -17.26 6.73 14.71
C LYS A 309 -17.84 7.87 15.55
N ALA A 310 -17.76 7.79 16.89
CA ALA A 310 -18.21 8.85 17.77
C ALA A 310 -17.28 10.07 17.65
N GLY A 311 -17.86 11.27 17.54
CA GLY A 311 -17.07 12.51 17.39
C GLY A 311 -16.10 12.76 18.55
N GLU A 312 -16.44 12.28 19.75
CA GLU A 312 -15.64 12.47 20.97
C GLU A 312 -14.68 11.31 21.25
N PHE A 313 -14.55 10.32 20.35
CA PHE A 313 -13.70 9.14 20.58
C PHE A 313 -12.25 9.52 20.90
N ALA A 314 -11.71 10.56 20.26
CA ALA A 314 -10.35 11.04 20.52
C ALA A 314 -10.11 11.41 22.00
N SER A 315 -11.14 11.87 22.71
CA SER A 315 -11.05 12.29 24.12
C SER A 315 -10.88 11.12 25.09
N VAL A 316 -11.24 9.90 24.68
CA VAL A 316 -11.18 8.70 25.53
C VAL A 316 -10.01 7.78 25.22
N ILE A 317 -9.28 7.98 24.10
CA ILE A 317 -8.17 7.14 23.66
C ILE A 317 -7.15 6.90 24.79
N ALA A 318 -6.68 7.96 25.44
CA ALA A 318 -5.68 7.85 26.51
C ALA A 318 -6.16 7.00 27.70
N LYS A 319 -7.48 6.93 27.94
CA LYS A 319 -8.08 6.09 28.99
C LYS A 319 -8.22 4.64 28.52
N LEU A 320 -8.46 4.40 27.22
CA LEU A 320 -8.60 3.07 26.63
C LEU A 320 -7.26 2.34 26.50
N GLN A 321 -6.18 3.05 26.20
CA GLN A 321 -4.83 2.52 26.00
C GLN A 321 -4.36 1.49 27.03
N PRO A 322 -4.38 1.76 28.35
CA PRO A 322 -3.90 0.79 29.35
C PRO A 322 -4.74 -0.50 29.40
N HIS A 323 -6.06 -0.40 29.14
CA HIS A 323 -6.96 -1.54 29.15
C HIS A 323 -6.78 -2.39 27.89
N LEU A 324 -6.73 -1.75 26.70
CA LEU A 324 -6.51 -2.46 25.44
C LEU A 324 -5.13 -3.12 25.37
N THR A 325 -4.11 -2.51 25.94
CA THR A 325 -2.77 -3.12 26.05
C THR A 325 -2.84 -4.46 26.80
N LYS A 326 -3.56 -4.50 27.91
CA LYS A 326 -3.71 -5.74 28.69
C LYS A 326 -4.61 -6.76 28.00
N ILE A 327 -5.72 -6.30 27.41
CA ILE A 327 -6.66 -7.20 26.71
C ILE A 327 -5.99 -7.85 25.51
N THR A 328 -5.26 -7.08 24.68
CA THR A 328 -4.52 -7.63 23.54
C THR A 328 -3.41 -8.59 23.96
N ALA A 329 -2.71 -8.30 25.05
CA ALA A 329 -1.76 -9.23 25.63
C ALA A 329 -2.41 -10.57 26.04
N TRP A 330 -3.64 -10.54 26.57
CA TRP A 330 -4.38 -11.75 26.92
C TRP A 330 -4.92 -12.49 25.68
N LEU A 331 -5.44 -11.77 24.69
CA LEU A 331 -5.98 -12.31 23.44
C LEU A 331 -4.91 -13.02 22.59
N GLY A 332 -3.70 -12.44 22.51
CA GLY A 332 -2.57 -13.01 21.76
C GLY A 332 -2.22 -12.22 20.51
N ALA A 333 -1.23 -12.74 19.77
CA ALA A 333 -0.57 -12.00 18.71
C ALA A 333 -1.48 -11.62 17.53
N ASP A 334 -2.49 -12.44 17.24
CA ASP A 334 -3.45 -12.22 16.17
C ASP A 334 -4.35 -11.00 16.41
N TRP A 335 -4.34 -10.45 17.64
CA TRP A 335 -5.18 -9.33 18.07
C TRP A 335 -4.41 -8.04 18.36
N HIS A 336 -3.12 -7.99 18.01
CA HIS A 336 -2.31 -6.78 18.19
C HIS A 336 -2.83 -5.58 17.41
N ASP A 337 -3.53 -5.79 16.29
CA ASP A 337 -4.13 -4.72 15.49
C ASP A 337 -5.18 -3.91 16.24
N LEU A 338 -5.76 -4.42 17.33
CA LEU A 338 -6.66 -3.66 18.19
C LEU A 338 -5.96 -2.44 18.83
N LEU A 339 -4.64 -2.50 19.02
CA LEU A 339 -3.84 -1.38 19.55
C LEU A 339 -3.83 -0.19 18.60
N SER A 340 -3.90 -0.44 17.28
CA SER A 340 -3.94 0.62 16.27
C SER A 340 -5.19 1.51 16.40
N LEU A 341 -6.30 0.96 16.92
CA LEU A 341 -7.54 1.70 17.14
C LEU A 341 -7.40 2.77 18.23
N VAL A 342 -6.41 2.62 19.11
CA VAL A 342 -6.05 3.57 20.17
C VAL A 342 -4.64 4.09 20.06
N ASN A 343 -4.12 4.15 18.82
CA ASN A 343 -2.88 4.84 18.51
C ASN A 343 -1.65 4.23 19.19
N LEU A 344 -1.67 2.92 19.44
CA LEU A 344 -0.56 2.16 19.99
C LEU A 344 0.03 1.21 18.95
N THR A 345 1.33 0.97 19.08
CA THR A 345 2.10 0.00 18.29
C THR A 345 3.12 -0.64 19.24
N ILE A 346 3.35 -1.93 19.04
CA ILE A 346 4.23 -2.79 19.85
C ILE A 346 5.54 -3.08 19.12
#